data_AF-A0A7J3XWD0-F1
#
_entry.id   AF-A0A7J3XWD0-F1
#
_cell.length_a   1.000
_cell.length_b   1.000
_cell.length_c   1.000
_cell.angle_alpha   90.00
_cell.angle_beta   90.00
_cell.angle_gamma   90.00
#
_symmetry.space_group_name_H-M   'P 1'
#
loop_
_entity.id
_entity.type
_entity.pdbx_description
1 polymer ?
#
loop_
_entity_poly.entity_id
_entity_poly.type
_entity_poly.pdbx_seq_one_letter_code
_entity_poly.pdbx_strand_id
1 'polypeptide(L)'
;MAPQGLEALEALRSQIVELRALVCTMPRRAGVSKKKPEVFEIKVGGGSLEEQIEYIKSILGREVKASEVFKEGQLVDVVSITKGKGFSGVVKRYGVKIMPRWHKHRKGYRKVGAISPQHPSMMFTVPRPGQLGYHQRTEYNKRILKLGDNPAEVQVKGGFVGYGLVKGGYILLEGSVGGSRGRLVKLRYPIRAPPIVKPEPPRIVYVSLESKQGA
;
A
#
# COMPACT_ATOMS: atom_id res chain seq x y z
N MET A 1 -8.80 6.57 34.90
CA MET A 1 -8.37 7.91 34.41
C MET A 1 -8.74 8.00 32.95
N ALA A 2 -9.67 8.88 32.59
CA ALA A 2 -9.86 9.21 31.18
C ALA A 2 -8.50 9.69 30.64
N PRO A 3 -8.02 9.19 29.48
CA PRO A 3 -6.80 9.70 28.89
C PRO A 3 -6.95 11.23 28.73
N GLN A 4 -5.97 12.00 29.22
CA GLN A 4 -5.97 13.49 29.19
C GLN A 4 -6.37 14.09 27.83
N GLY A 5 -6.14 13.35 26.73
CA GLY A 5 -6.55 13.75 25.38
C GLY A 5 -8.08 13.79 25.15
N LEU A 6 -8.88 13.01 25.87
CA LEU A 6 -10.35 13.03 25.76
C LEU A 6 -10.93 14.29 26.39
N GLU A 7 -10.44 14.69 27.55
CA GLU A 7 -10.86 15.94 28.22
C GLU A 7 -10.48 17.17 27.38
N ALA A 8 -9.30 17.16 26.76
CA ALA A 8 -8.87 18.20 25.83
C ALA A 8 -9.73 18.28 24.55
N LEU A 9 -10.18 17.12 24.04
CA LEU A 9 -11.11 17.05 22.92
C LEU A 9 -12.46 17.69 23.25
N GLU A 10 -12.93 17.53 24.49
CA GLU A 10 -14.20 18.12 24.93
C GLU A 10 -14.13 19.64 25.11
N ALA A 11 -12.99 20.14 25.59
CA ALA A 11 -12.77 21.58 25.74
C ALA A 11 -12.70 22.33 24.40
N LEU A 12 -12.22 21.67 23.34
CA LEU A 12 -11.99 22.28 22.03
C LEU A 12 -13.08 21.97 20.99
N ARG A 13 -14.23 21.42 21.40
CA ARG A 13 -15.32 20.96 20.51
C ARG A 13 -15.71 21.95 19.40
N SER A 14 -15.77 23.25 19.72
CA SER A 14 -16.17 24.29 18.77
C SER A 14 -15.11 24.69 17.74
N GLN A 15 -13.84 24.30 17.94
CA GLN A 15 -12.72 24.66 17.06
C GLN A 15 -12.27 23.50 16.16
N ILE A 16 -12.85 22.31 16.33
CA ILE A 16 -12.41 21.11 15.62
C ILE A 16 -13.01 21.08 14.22
N VAL A 17 -12.12 21.01 13.21
CA VAL A 17 -12.49 20.86 11.79
C VAL A 17 -12.35 19.41 11.32
N GLU A 18 -11.35 18.68 11.84
CA GLU A 18 -11.07 17.31 11.45
C GLU A 18 -10.61 16.48 12.65
N LEU A 19 -11.19 15.28 12.78
CA LEU A 19 -10.80 14.31 13.78
C LEU A 19 -9.98 13.19 13.16
N ARG A 20 -8.85 12.87 13.80
CA ARG A 20 -7.97 11.77 13.43
C ARG A 20 -7.66 10.91 14.64
N ALA A 21 -7.75 9.60 14.45
CA ALA A 21 -7.34 8.62 15.44
C ALA A 21 -5.90 8.18 15.18
N LEU A 22 -5.10 8.07 16.25
CA LEU A 22 -3.79 7.41 16.20
C LEU A 22 -4.00 5.90 16.28
N VAL A 23 -3.54 5.18 15.25
CA VAL A 23 -3.70 3.73 15.12
C VAL A 23 -2.34 3.08 15.06
N CYS A 24 -2.20 1.92 15.71
CA CYS A 24 -0.99 1.11 15.67
C CYS A 24 -1.26 -0.28 15.11
N THR A 25 -0.28 -0.84 14.40
CA THR A 25 -0.37 -2.21 13.87
C THR A 25 0.14 -3.25 14.85
N MET A 26 -0.38 -4.47 14.79
CA MET A 26 0.05 -5.60 15.64
C MET A 26 0.83 -6.64 14.81
N PRO A 27 2.13 -6.43 14.52
CA PRO A 27 2.87 -7.23 13.53
C PRO A 27 3.04 -8.71 13.92
N ARG A 28 3.15 -9.03 15.22
CA ARG A 28 3.26 -10.41 15.71
C ARG A 28 2.04 -11.26 15.34
N ARG A 29 0.84 -10.69 15.43
CA ARG A 29 -0.42 -11.39 15.09
C ARG A 29 -0.54 -11.65 13.60
N ALA A 30 -0.02 -10.73 12.79
CA ALA A 30 0.05 -10.88 11.33
C ALA A 30 1.14 -11.85 10.85
N GLY A 31 1.90 -12.50 11.74
CA GLY A 31 2.96 -13.43 11.37
C GLY A 31 4.23 -12.78 10.80
N VAL A 32 4.39 -11.46 10.96
CA VAL A 32 5.59 -10.73 10.52
C VAL A 32 6.65 -10.76 11.63
N SER A 33 7.92 -10.89 11.26
CA SER A 33 9.05 -10.97 12.21
C SER A 33 9.27 -9.69 13.03
N LYS A 34 8.74 -8.56 12.56
CA LYS A 34 8.86 -7.25 13.21
C LYS A 34 8.13 -7.23 14.56
N LYS A 35 8.81 -6.77 15.61
CA LYS A 35 8.20 -6.55 16.95
C LYS A 35 7.64 -5.14 17.12
N LYS A 36 8.31 -4.13 16.55
CA LYS A 36 7.92 -2.73 16.67
C LYS A 36 6.66 -2.43 15.84
N PRO A 37 5.57 -1.92 16.44
CA PRO A 37 4.38 -1.54 15.70
C PRO A 37 4.65 -0.32 14.82
N GLU A 38 3.88 -0.18 13.75
CA GLU A 38 3.83 1.05 12.96
C GLU A 38 2.64 1.88 13.40
N VAL A 39 2.88 3.15 13.71
CA VAL A 39 1.87 4.09 14.17
C VAL A 39 1.58 5.08 13.05
N PHE A 40 0.31 5.35 12.80
CA PHE A 40 -0.12 6.37 11.84
C PHE A 40 -1.53 6.87 12.17
N GLU A 41 -1.86 8.02 11.61
CA GLU A 41 -3.18 8.63 11.77
C GLU A 41 -4.17 8.10 10.73
N ILE A 42 -5.42 7.92 11.15
CA ILE A 42 -6.56 7.67 10.28
C ILE A 42 -7.62 8.72 10.55
N LYS A 43 -8.08 9.40 9.49
CA LYS A 43 -9.21 10.33 9.58
C LYS A 43 -10.49 9.55 9.89
N VAL A 44 -11.22 10.00 10.90
CA VAL A 44 -12.58 9.54 11.18
C VAL A 44 -13.53 10.44 10.40
N GLY A 45 -14.45 9.85 9.64
CA GLY A 45 -15.41 10.58 8.84
C GLY A 45 -16.81 9.99 8.98
N GLY A 46 -17.79 10.72 8.45
CA GLY A 46 -19.22 10.40 8.57
C GLY A 46 -19.91 11.27 9.62
N GLY A 47 -21.22 11.49 9.44
CA GLY A 47 -22.08 12.10 10.45
C GLY A 47 -21.68 13.51 10.89
N SER A 48 -22.14 13.87 12.09
CA SER A 48 -21.77 15.10 12.80
C SER A 48 -20.45 14.92 13.58
N LEU A 49 -19.83 16.03 14.00
CA LEU A 49 -18.63 15.97 14.85
C LEU A 49 -18.89 15.27 16.19
N GLU A 50 -20.10 15.39 16.73
CA GLU A 50 -20.48 14.77 18.00
C GLU A 50 -20.52 13.24 17.88
N GLU A 51 -21.11 12.73 16.81
CA GLU A 51 -21.15 11.29 16.49
C GLU A 51 -19.74 10.73 16.29
N GLN A 52 -18.84 11.50 15.65
CA GLN A 52 -17.45 11.08 15.48
C GLN A 52 -16.70 10.98 16.82
N ILE A 53 -16.94 11.92 17.75
CA ILE A 53 -16.33 11.89 19.08
C ILE A 53 -16.84 10.68 19.87
N GLU A 54 -18.14 10.41 19.84
CA GLU A 54 -18.74 9.26 20.50
C GLU A 54 -18.21 7.94 19.94
N TYR A 55 -18.09 7.85 18.61
CA TYR A 55 -17.50 6.70 17.93
C TYR A 55 -16.04 6.46 18.37
N ILE A 56 -15.22 7.51 18.41
CA ILE A 56 -13.83 7.42 18.87
C ILE A 56 -13.77 6.93 20.33
N LYS A 57 -14.63 7.44 21.20
CA LYS A 57 -14.72 6.99 22.60
C LYS A 57 -15.00 5.49 22.68
N SER A 58 -15.89 4.97 21.84
CA SER A 58 -16.27 3.55 21.82
C SER A 58 -15.14 2.62 21.33
N ILE A 59 -14.28 3.10 20.42
CA ILE A 59 -13.24 2.30 19.78
C ILE A 59 -11.89 2.39 20.49
N LEU A 60 -11.70 3.41 21.33
CA LEU A 60 -10.44 3.63 22.01
C LEU A 60 -10.06 2.41 22.86
N GLY A 61 -8.91 1.80 22.55
CA GLY A 61 -8.42 0.58 23.23
C GLY A 61 -8.94 -0.74 22.64
N ARG A 62 -9.89 -0.70 21.69
CA ARG A 62 -10.39 -1.88 20.97
C ARG A 62 -9.58 -2.13 19.69
N GLU A 63 -9.49 -3.40 19.30
CA GLU A 63 -8.99 -3.80 17.99
C GLU A 63 -10.05 -3.57 16.90
N VAL A 64 -9.66 -2.87 15.83
CA VAL A 64 -10.50 -2.67 14.64
C VAL A 64 -10.13 -3.71 13.58
N LYS A 65 -11.10 -4.51 13.16
CA LYS A 65 -10.90 -5.51 12.10
C LYS A 65 -11.14 -4.91 10.72
N ALA A 66 -10.49 -5.45 9.69
CA ALA A 66 -10.69 -5.01 8.31
C ALA A 66 -12.14 -5.20 7.82
N SER A 67 -12.83 -6.23 8.31
CA SER A 67 -14.23 -6.53 8.01
C SER A 67 -15.22 -5.49 8.54
N GLU A 68 -14.86 -4.73 9.57
CA GLU A 68 -15.69 -3.65 10.11
C GLU A 68 -15.60 -2.38 9.24
N VAL A 69 -14.49 -2.21 8.49
CA VAL A 69 -14.19 -1.00 7.72
C VAL A 69 -14.49 -1.17 6.24
N PHE A 70 -14.24 -2.35 5.67
CA PHE A 70 -14.36 -2.60 4.23
C PHE A 70 -15.40 -3.69 3.95
N LYS A 71 -16.04 -3.59 2.78
CA LYS A 71 -16.96 -4.61 2.27
C LYS A 71 -16.37 -5.33 1.06
N GLU A 72 -16.76 -6.58 0.87
CA GLU A 72 -16.40 -7.32 -0.34
C GLU A 72 -17.00 -6.67 -1.60
N GLY A 73 -16.28 -6.71 -2.72
CA GLY A 73 -16.68 -6.04 -3.95
C GLY A 73 -16.40 -4.53 -3.99
N GLN A 74 -16.09 -3.90 -2.86
CA GLN A 74 -15.75 -2.48 -2.77
C GLN A 74 -14.40 -2.19 -3.46
N LEU A 75 -14.27 -0.99 -4.04
CA LEU A 75 -13.00 -0.45 -4.51
C LEU A 75 -12.22 0.21 -3.38
N VAL A 76 -10.90 0.08 -3.38
CA VAL A 76 -9.99 0.71 -2.42
C VAL A 76 -8.75 1.27 -3.13
N ASP A 77 -8.16 2.31 -2.55
CA ASP A 77 -6.82 2.75 -2.95
C ASP A 77 -5.77 2.11 -2.05
N VAL A 78 -4.69 1.68 -2.67
CA VAL A 78 -3.59 0.95 -2.02
C VAL A 78 -2.35 1.83 -2.00
N VAL A 79 -1.96 2.28 -0.81
CA VAL A 79 -0.72 3.05 -0.59
C VAL A 79 0.37 2.09 -0.12
N SER A 80 1.44 2.01 -0.89
CA SER A 80 2.54 1.09 -0.63
C SER A 80 3.89 1.72 -0.92
N ILE A 81 4.96 1.08 -0.43
CA ILE A 81 6.33 1.43 -0.80
C ILE A 81 6.85 0.35 -1.74
N THR A 82 7.28 0.76 -2.92
CA THR A 82 7.76 -0.13 -3.98
C THR A 82 9.02 -0.91 -3.57
N LYS A 83 9.25 -2.07 -4.22
CA LYS A 83 10.49 -2.85 -4.02
C LYS A 83 11.71 -2.00 -4.36
N GLY A 84 12.68 -1.94 -3.43
CA GLY A 84 13.94 -1.25 -3.65
C GLY A 84 14.80 -1.97 -4.70
N LYS A 85 15.41 -1.21 -5.61
CA LYS A 85 16.37 -1.71 -6.62
C LYS A 85 17.74 -1.03 -6.51
N GLY A 86 17.95 -0.19 -5.49
CA GLY A 86 19.20 0.53 -5.22
C GLY A 86 19.55 1.57 -6.30
N PHE A 87 20.83 1.89 -6.41
CA PHE A 87 21.36 2.74 -7.48
C PHE A 87 21.24 2.01 -8.82
N SER A 88 20.55 2.61 -9.78
CA SER A 88 20.32 2.05 -11.10
C SER A 88 20.77 3.00 -12.19
N GLY A 89 21.41 2.43 -13.23
CA GLY A 89 21.78 3.15 -14.44
C GLY A 89 20.58 3.64 -15.25
N VAL A 90 20.84 4.56 -16.18
CA VAL A 90 19.81 5.28 -16.93
C VAL A 90 18.85 4.36 -17.69
N VAL A 91 19.38 3.31 -18.32
CA VAL A 91 18.59 2.33 -19.08
C VAL A 91 17.52 1.67 -18.21
N LYS A 92 17.88 1.19 -17.01
CA LYS A 92 16.94 0.49 -16.13
C LYS A 92 15.97 1.45 -15.42
N ARG A 93 16.43 2.67 -15.13
CA ARG A 93 15.67 3.67 -14.37
C ARG A 93 14.63 4.40 -15.23
N TYR A 94 15.00 4.76 -16.47
CA TYR A 94 14.18 5.57 -17.37
C TYR A 94 13.77 4.84 -18.66
N GLY A 95 14.22 3.61 -18.90
CA GLY A 95 13.89 2.87 -20.12
C GLY A 95 14.58 3.38 -21.39
N VAL A 96 15.70 4.11 -21.25
CA VAL A 96 16.44 4.64 -22.41
C VAL A 96 16.97 3.51 -23.29
N LYS A 97 16.79 3.65 -24.61
CA LYS A 97 17.28 2.69 -25.60
C LYS A 97 18.80 2.54 -25.48
N ILE A 98 19.25 1.29 -25.49
CA ILE A 98 20.66 0.94 -25.47
C ILE A 98 21.29 1.36 -26.81
N MET A 99 22.48 1.97 -26.76
CA MET A 99 23.16 2.40 -28.00
C MET A 99 23.56 1.18 -28.85
N PRO A 100 23.50 1.28 -30.18
CA PRO A 100 23.77 0.14 -31.07
C PRO A 100 25.22 -0.35 -30.95
N ARG A 101 25.41 -1.68 -31.00
CA ARG A 101 26.73 -2.30 -30.81
C ARG A 101 27.71 -2.00 -31.95
N TRP A 102 27.22 -1.77 -33.17
CA TRP A 102 28.06 -1.52 -34.35
C TRP A 102 28.83 -0.19 -34.29
N HIS A 103 28.37 0.78 -33.49
CA HIS A 103 29.06 2.04 -33.24
C HIS A 103 30.32 1.94 -32.34
N LYS A 104 30.77 0.71 -31.97
CA LYS A 104 32.00 0.43 -31.20
C LYS A 104 32.32 1.48 -30.12
N HIS A 105 31.38 1.69 -29.20
CA HIS A 105 31.48 2.74 -28.19
C HIS A 105 32.66 2.53 -27.23
N ARG A 106 33.68 3.40 -27.30
CA ARG A 106 34.88 3.36 -26.42
C ARG A 106 34.59 3.49 -24.92
N LYS A 107 33.47 4.09 -24.52
CA LYS A 107 33.13 4.39 -23.11
C LYS A 107 31.76 3.82 -22.69
N GLY A 108 31.44 2.62 -23.18
CA GLY A 108 30.21 1.91 -22.86
C GLY A 108 28.99 2.35 -23.65
N TYR A 109 27.98 1.47 -23.65
CA TYR A 109 26.82 1.53 -24.54
C TYR A 109 25.48 1.71 -23.78
N ARG A 110 25.51 1.72 -22.44
CA ARG A 110 24.33 1.86 -21.55
C ARG A 110 24.23 3.28 -20.95
N LYS A 111 24.36 4.29 -21.81
CA LYS A 111 24.35 5.71 -21.45
C LYS A 111 23.43 6.50 -22.38
N VAL A 112 23.13 7.73 -22.00
CA VAL A 112 22.47 8.70 -22.89
C VAL A 112 23.49 9.19 -23.92
N GLY A 113 23.03 9.45 -25.15
CA GLY A 113 23.86 9.98 -26.24
C GLY A 113 24.33 11.42 -25.97
N ALA A 114 23.39 12.33 -25.75
CA ALA A 114 23.65 13.74 -25.44
C ALA A 114 22.91 14.15 -24.15
N ILE A 115 23.55 14.96 -23.31
CA ILE A 115 22.98 15.42 -22.04
C ILE A 115 22.14 16.68 -22.26
N SER A 116 22.67 17.68 -22.96
CA SER A 116 22.01 18.95 -23.21
C SER A 116 22.34 19.44 -24.63
N PRO A 117 21.51 20.35 -25.20
CA PRO A 117 21.93 21.19 -26.31
C PRO A 117 22.97 22.24 -25.85
N GLN A 118 23.52 23.01 -26.79
CA GLN A 118 24.49 24.07 -26.49
C GLN A 118 23.87 25.18 -25.60
N HIS A 119 22.65 25.62 -25.92
CA HIS A 119 21.86 26.55 -25.13
C HIS A 119 20.41 26.06 -25.07
N PRO A 120 19.80 25.88 -23.88
CA PRO A 120 20.35 26.07 -22.53
C PRO A 120 21.30 24.93 -22.10
N SER A 121 22.31 25.26 -21.31
CA SER A 121 23.43 24.35 -20.97
C SER A 121 23.06 23.24 -19.98
N MET A 122 21.99 23.37 -19.19
CA MET A 122 21.57 22.37 -18.20
C MET A 122 20.06 22.13 -18.21
N MET A 123 19.66 20.85 -18.30
CA MET A 123 18.28 20.42 -18.23
C MET A 123 18.09 19.37 -17.12
N PHE A 124 17.09 19.59 -16.26
CA PHE A 124 16.74 18.67 -15.16
C PHE A 124 15.90 17.47 -15.62
N THR A 125 15.26 17.58 -16.78
CA THR A 125 14.41 16.53 -17.38
C THR A 125 15.23 15.37 -17.95
N VAL A 126 16.54 15.56 -18.12
CA VAL A 126 17.43 14.58 -18.75
C VAL A 126 17.60 13.36 -17.83
N PRO A 127 17.45 12.13 -18.36
CA PRO A 127 17.47 10.94 -17.55
C PRO A 127 18.88 10.67 -17.01
N ARG A 128 19.04 10.72 -15.68
CA ARG A 128 20.31 10.49 -14.98
C ARG A 128 20.27 9.21 -14.13
N PRO A 129 21.41 8.52 -13.92
CA PRO A 129 21.43 7.37 -13.03
C PRO A 129 21.11 7.80 -11.60
N GLY A 130 20.58 6.89 -10.78
CA GLY A 130 20.21 7.21 -9.41
C GLY A 130 19.33 6.15 -8.76
N GLN A 131 18.74 6.51 -7.62
CA GLN A 131 17.86 5.64 -6.86
C GLN A 131 16.68 5.16 -7.72
N LEU A 132 16.43 3.86 -7.70
CA LEU A 132 15.28 3.22 -8.32
C LEU A 132 14.53 2.36 -7.29
N GLY A 133 13.23 2.61 -7.17
CA GLY A 133 12.37 1.90 -6.22
C GLY A 133 12.53 2.43 -4.79
N TYR A 134 11.84 1.78 -3.85
CA TYR A 134 11.66 2.30 -2.49
C TYR A 134 10.92 3.65 -2.44
N HIS A 135 10.19 3.99 -3.50
CA HIS A 135 9.31 5.14 -3.53
C HIS A 135 7.92 4.77 -3.05
N GLN A 136 7.25 5.70 -2.37
CA GLN A 136 5.84 5.59 -2.04
C GLN A 136 4.99 5.75 -3.31
N ARG A 137 4.03 4.85 -3.50
CA ARG A 137 3.07 4.88 -4.61
C ARG A 137 1.68 4.58 -4.09
N THR A 138 0.71 5.17 -4.76
CA THR A 138 -0.70 4.91 -4.52
C THR A 138 -1.29 4.33 -5.79
N GLU A 139 -1.76 3.09 -5.70
CA GLU A 139 -2.52 2.44 -6.77
C GLU A 139 -4.00 2.64 -6.48
N TYR A 140 -4.73 3.19 -7.43
CA TYR A 140 -6.13 3.56 -7.26
C TYR A 140 -7.07 2.43 -7.69
N ASN A 141 -8.28 2.42 -7.14
CA ASN A 141 -9.41 1.63 -7.61
C ASN A 141 -9.13 0.12 -7.72
N LYS A 142 -8.51 -0.47 -6.69
CA LYS A 142 -8.34 -1.93 -6.58
C LYS A 142 -9.59 -2.53 -5.96
N ARG A 143 -10.13 -3.60 -6.57
CA ARG A 143 -11.30 -4.28 -6.02
C ARG A 143 -10.91 -5.25 -4.93
N ILE A 144 -11.68 -5.27 -3.84
CA ILE A 144 -11.65 -6.32 -2.83
C ILE A 144 -12.44 -7.50 -3.38
N LEU A 145 -11.75 -8.62 -3.60
CA LEU A 145 -12.36 -9.86 -4.08
C LEU A 145 -12.99 -10.65 -2.93
N LYS A 146 -12.30 -10.74 -1.79
CA LYS A 146 -12.75 -11.50 -0.62
C LYS A 146 -12.14 -10.95 0.66
N LEU A 147 -12.90 -10.99 1.74
CA LEU A 147 -12.46 -10.71 3.10
C LEU A 147 -12.75 -11.95 3.96
N GLY A 148 -11.78 -12.38 4.76
CA GLY A 148 -11.99 -13.55 5.61
C GLY A 148 -11.03 -13.60 6.79
N ASP A 149 -11.49 -14.22 7.86
CA ASP A 149 -10.68 -14.46 9.07
C ASP A 149 -9.97 -15.83 9.01
N ASN A 150 -10.44 -16.77 8.18
CA ASN A 150 -9.90 -18.13 8.10
C ASN A 150 -8.79 -18.27 7.04
N PRO A 151 -7.51 -18.42 7.43
CA PRO A 151 -6.40 -18.47 6.48
C PRO A 151 -6.42 -19.70 5.56
N ALA A 152 -7.07 -20.81 5.95
CA ALA A 152 -7.08 -22.05 5.19
C ALA A 152 -7.64 -21.90 3.77
N GLU A 153 -8.52 -20.90 3.55
CA GLU A 153 -9.17 -20.63 2.27
C GLU A 153 -8.23 -20.04 1.21
N VAL A 154 -7.10 -19.47 1.62
CA VAL A 154 -6.12 -18.82 0.75
C VAL A 154 -4.72 -19.44 0.89
N GLN A 155 -4.55 -20.31 1.89
CA GLN A 155 -3.26 -20.87 2.23
C GLN A 155 -2.75 -21.82 1.13
N VAL A 156 -1.67 -21.41 0.48
CA VAL A 156 -0.94 -22.24 -0.48
C VAL A 156 -0.23 -23.41 0.23
N LYS A 157 -0.29 -24.61 -0.36
CA LYS A 157 0.49 -25.79 0.08
C LYS A 157 1.98 -25.44 0.16
N GLY A 158 2.60 -25.71 1.30
CA GLY A 158 4.01 -25.36 1.57
C GLY A 158 4.26 -23.88 1.91
N GLY A 159 3.22 -23.04 1.94
CA GLY A 159 3.32 -21.64 2.32
C GLY A 159 3.73 -20.69 1.18
N PHE A 160 3.53 -19.39 1.43
CA PHE A 160 3.96 -18.36 0.49
C PHE A 160 5.48 -18.20 0.55
N VAL A 161 6.14 -18.33 -0.60
CA VAL A 161 7.60 -18.21 -0.70
C VAL A 161 8.07 -16.86 -0.12
N GLY A 162 9.03 -16.87 0.80
CA GLY A 162 9.55 -15.64 1.42
C GLY A 162 8.56 -14.90 2.33
N TYR A 163 7.43 -15.51 2.70
CA TYR A 163 6.51 -14.99 3.72
C TYR A 163 6.18 -16.06 4.76
N GLY A 164 5.76 -17.25 4.33
CA GLY A 164 5.37 -18.36 5.18
C GLY A 164 3.86 -18.61 5.16
N LEU A 165 3.32 -19.07 6.30
CA LEU A 165 1.88 -19.32 6.49
C LEU A 165 1.15 -18.05 6.92
N VAL A 166 -0.06 -17.85 6.44
CA VAL A 166 -0.98 -16.78 6.88
C VAL A 166 -1.61 -17.22 8.20
N LYS A 167 -1.55 -16.37 9.24
CA LYS A 167 -2.00 -16.71 10.60
C LYS A 167 -3.25 -15.96 11.07
N GLY A 168 -3.69 -14.95 10.33
CA GLY A 168 -4.82 -14.08 10.72
C GLY A 168 -5.70 -13.74 9.54
N GLY A 169 -6.55 -12.73 9.73
CA GLY A 169 -7.45 -12.25 8.68
C GLY A 169 -6.70 -11.78 7.43
N TYR A 170 -7.33 -12.00 6.29
CA TYR A 170 -6.76 -11.73 4.98
C TYR A 170 -7.71 -10.88 4.12
N ILE A 171 -7.11 -10.21 3.14
CA ILE A 171 -7.83 -9.46 2.11
C ILE A 171 -7.29 -9.92 0.77
N LEU A 172 -8.17 -10.42 -0.11
CA LEU A 172 -7.82 -10.68 -1.49
C LEU A 172 -8.11 -9.42 -2.32
N LEU A 173 -7.04 -8.84 -2.87
CA LEU A 173 -7.12 -7.69 -3.77
C LEU A 173 -6.91 -8.13 -5.21
N GLU A 174 -7.61 -7.45 -6.12
CA GLU A 174 -7.45 -7.66 -7.55
C GLU A 174 -6.08 -7.17 -8.05
N GLY A 175 -5.41 -8.02 -8.84
CA GLY A 175 -4.18 -7.68 -9.55
C GLY A 175 -2.93 -7.63 -8.66
N SER A 176 -2.02 -6.71 -8.98
CA SER A 176 -0.77 -6.53 -8.24
C SER A 176 -0.90 -5.51 -7.11
N VAL A 177 -0.07 -5.66 -6.09
CA VAL A 177 0.15 -4.67 -5.04
C VAL A 177 1.63 -4.29 -5.00
N GLY A 178 1.93 -2.99 -4.97
CA GLY A 178 3.27 -2.48 -4.80
C GLY A 178 3.96 -2.95 -3.51
N GLY A 179 5.25 -3.23 -3.60
CA GLY A 179 6.10 -3.55 -2.45
C GLY A 179 6.59 -4.99 -2.37
N SER A 180 7.38 -5.27 -1.35
CA SER A 180 7.91 -6.61 -1.05
C SER A 180 6.97 -7.38 -0.12
N ARG A 181 7.06 -8.71 -0.13
CA ARG A 181 6.37 -9.56 0.84
C ARG A 181 6.76 -9.14 2.27
N GLY A 182 5.79 -9.12 3.19
CA GLY A 182 6.01 -8.73 4.59
C GLY A 182 6.13 -7.22 4.86
N ARG A 183 5.90 -6.35 3.86
CA ARG A 183 5.91 -4.89 4.03
C ARG A 183 4.50 -4.36 4.34
N LEU A 184 4.42 -3.32 5.17
CA LEU A 184 3.15 -2.62 5.41
C LEU A 184 2.59 -2.05 4.11
N VAL A 185 1.29 -2.29 3.91
CA VAL A 185 0.47 -1.65 2.89
C VAL A 185 -0.69 -0.97 3.62
N LYS A 186 -1.01 0.27 3.22
CA LYS A 186 -2.15 1.01 3.76
C LYS A 186 -3.28 0.99 2.74
N LEU A 187 -4.49 0.67 3.21
CA LEU A 187 -5.70 0.74 2.42
C LEU A 187 -6.49 1.97 2.84
N ARG A 188 -7.15 2.62 1.88
CA ARG A 188 -8.08 3.71 2.12
C ARG A 188 -9.27 3.61 1.19
N TYR A 189 -10.33 4.31 1.55
CA TYR A 189 -11.46 4.54 0.66
C TYR A 189 -10.99 5.21 -0.65
N PRO A 190 -11.58 4.83 -1.80
CA PRO A 190 -11.14 5.28 -3.11
C PRO A 190 -11.48 6.76 -3.26
N ILE A 191 -10.47 7.59 -3.55
CA ILE A 191 -10.71 9.03 -3.74
C ILE A 191 -11.41 9.30 -5.08
N ARG A 192 -11.17 8.45 -6.09
CA ARG A 192 -11.63 8.64 -7.47
C ARG A 192 -12.27 7.37 -8.00
N ALA A 193 -13.32 6.90 -7.32
CA ALA A 193 -14.06 5.73 -7.76
C ALA A 193 -14.78 6.00 -9.10
N PRO A 194 -14.63 5.12 -10.11
CA PRO A 194 -15.42 5.21 -11.33
C PRO A 194 -16.91 4.99 -11.02
N PRO A 195 -17.83 5.73 -11.66
CA PRO A 195 -19.26 5.69 -11.35
C PRO A 195 -19.95 4.35 -11.73
N ILE A 196 -19.31 3.54 -12.57
CA ILE A 196 -19.91 2.36 -13.21
C ILE A 196 -19.76 1.08 -12.37
N VAL A 197 -18.88 1.06 -11.37
CA VAL A 197 -18.57 -0.18 -10.66
C VAL A 197 -19.61 -0.45 -9.59
N LYS A 198 -20.46 -1.45 -9.82
CA LYS A 198 -21.35 -2.00 -8.80
C LYS A 198 -20.51 -2.65 -7.70
N PRO A 199 -20.66 -2.25 -6.42
CA PRO A 199 -19.93 -2.83 -5.30
C PRO A 199 -20.55 -4.17 -4.86
N GLU A 200 -20.92 -5.01 -5.81
CA GLU A 200 -21.38 -6.37 -5.53
C GLU A 200 -20.16 -7.28 -5.31
N PRO A 201 -20.22 -8.21 -4.35
CA PRO A 201 -19.14 -9.16 -4.14
C PRO A 201 -19.01 -10.07 -5.38
N PRO A 202 -17.80 -10.24 -5.95
CA PRO A 202 -17.62 -11.16 -7.05
C PRO A 202 -17.81 -12.61 -6.58
N ARG A 203 -18.51 -13.43 -7.38
CA ARG A 203 -18.62 -14.87 -7.12
C ARG A 203 -17.30 -15.57 -7.42
N ILE A 204 -16.59 -15.98 -6.38
CA ILE A 204 -15.35 -16.76 -6.51
C ILE A 204 -15.70 -18.24 -6.67
N VAL A 205 -15.44 -18.80 -7.84
CA VAL A 205 -15.71 -20.22 -8.14
C VAL A 205 -14.61 -21.12 -7.57
N TYR A 206 -13.36 -20.69 -7.67
CA TYR A 206 -12.20 -21.50 -7.29
C TYR A 206 -11.04 -20.61 -6.86
N VAL A 207 -10.31 -21.05 -5.83
CA VAL A 207 -9.06 -20.45 -5.37
C VAL A 207 -7.96 -21.52 -5.47
N SER A 208 -6.89 -21.24 -6.22
CA SER A 208 -5.76 -22.15 -6.34
C SER A 208 -4.94 -22.17 -5.05
N LEU A 209 -4.92 -23.34 -4.38
CA LEU A 209 -4.12 -23.61 -3.17
C LEU A 209 -2.83 -24.40 -3.47
N GLU A 210 -2.52 -24.59 -4.75
CA GLU A 210 -1.33 -25.32 -5.20
C GLU A 210 -0.04 -24.60 -4.82
N SER A 211 0.99 -25.41 -4.50
CA SER A 211 2.32 -24.92 -4.18
C SER A 211 2.84 -24.00 -5.28
N LYS A 212 3.51 -22.91 -4.88
CA LYS A 212 4.22 -22.01 -5.81
C LYS A 212 5.71 -22.30 -5.88
N GLN A 213 6.15 -23.41 -5.30
CA GLN A 213 7.51 -23.93 -5.40
C GLN A 213 7.51 -25.08 -6.41
N GLY A 214 8.06 -24.85 -7.60
CA GLY A 214 8.05 -25.83 -8.70
C GLY A 214 6.90 -25.67 -9.68
N ALA A 215 6.75 -26.67 -10.56
CA ALA A 215 5.59 -26.87 -11.42
C ALA A 215 4.58 -27.78 -10.71
#